data_AF-A0A2D9EZZ0-F1
#
_entry.id   AF-A0A2D9EZZ0-F1
#
_cell.length_a   1.000
_cell.length_b   1.000
_cell.length_c   1.000
_cell.angle_alpha   90.00
_cell.angle_beta   90.00
_cell.angle_gamma   90.00
#
_symmetry.space_group_name_H-M   'P 1'
#
loop_
_entity.id
_entity.type
_entity.pdbx_description
1 polymer ?
#
loop_
_entity_poly.entity_id
_entity_poly.type
_entity_poly.pdbx_seq_one_letter_code
_entity_poly.pdbx_strand_id
1 'polypeptide(L)'
;MTTTHDLADTLATVTEALANTLLHHGHHLTPADLAARRRLVDEARRQLTPIPPDAAPKIEVVCHSCGSPDVGRDATAKWDTANQTWDLGTVYDQGFCEDCNGDAVLIERTAEDG
;
A
#
# COMPACT_ATOMS: atom_id res chain seq x y z
N MET A 1 -2.06 -15.41 -18.44
CA MET A 1 -3.24 -14.64 -18.89
C MET A 1 -4.45 -15.16 -18.15
N THR A 2 -4.71 -14.61 -16.96
CA THR A 2 -5.96 -14.86 -16.25
C THR A 2 -6.94 -13.80 -16.74
N THR A 3 -8.00 -14.23 -17.41
CA THR A 3 -8.96 -13.35 -18.05
C THR A 3 -9.73 -12.56 -17.00
N THR A 4 -9.95 -11.27 -17.26
CA THR A 4 -10.71 -10.30 -16.46
C THR A 4 -12.13 -10.76 -16.04
N HIS A 5 -12.62 -11.83 -16.65
CA HIS A 5 -13.88 -12.49 -16.31
C HIS A 5 -13.87 -13.09 -14.89
N ASP A 6 -12.74 -13.65 -14.45
CA ASP A 6 -12.61 -14.40 -13.19
C ASP A 6 -12.69 -13.49 -11.95
N LEU A 7 -12.11 -12.29 -12.06
CA LEU A 7 -12.17 -11.28 -10.99
C LEU A 7 -13.57 -10.66 -10.85
N ALA A 8 -14.29 -10.47 -11.95
CA ALA A 8 -15.64 -9.92 -11.93
C ALA A 8 -16.64 -10.88 -11.29
N ASP A 9 -16.55 -12.18 -11.61
CA ASP A 9 -17.40 -13.23 -11.02
C ASP A 9 -17.10 -13.44 -9.54
N THR A 10 -15.82 -13.36 -9.14
CA THR A 10 -15.41 -13.41 -7.73
C THR A 10 -15.94 -12.20 -6.96
N LEU A 11 -15.85 -10.99 -7.53
CA LEU A 11 -16.36 -9.77 -6.91
C LEU A 11 -17.89 -9.79 -6.78
N ALA A 12 -18.60 -10.28 -7.80
CA ALA A 12 -20.06 -10.43 -7.78
C ALA A 12 -20.51 -11.38 -6.66
N THR A 13 -19.85 -12.54 -6.54
CA THR A 13 -20.15 -13.55 -5.52
C THR A 13 -19.92 -13.01 -4.09
N VAL A 14 -18.83 -12.26 -3.88
CA VAL A 14 -18.52 -11.64 -2.57
C VAL A 14 -19.51 -10.51 -2.24
N THR A 15 -19.92 -9.73 -3.22
CA THR A 15 -20.88 -8.62 -3.03
C THR A 15 -22.26 -9.15 -2.68
N GLU A 16 -22.70 -10.23 -3.33
CA GLU A 16 -24.00 -10.87 -3.09
C GLU A 16 -24.04 -11.57 -1.72
N ALA A 17 -22.96 -12.22 -1.30
CA ALA A 17 -22.82 -12.81 0.04
C ALA A 17 -22.82 -11.74 1.16
N LEU A 18 -22.16 -10.60 0.94
CA LEU A 18 -22.17 -9.46 1.87
C LEU A 18 -23.56 -8.82 1.96
N ALA A 19 -24.24 -8.63 0.84
CA ALA A 19 -25.60 -8.08 0.79
C ALA A 19 -26.61 -8.99 1.52
N ASN A 20 -26.56 -10.31 1.29
CA ASN A 20 -27.43 -11.26 1.97
C ASN A 20 -27.19 -11.31 3.48
N THR A 21 -25.95 -11.17 3.93
CA THR A 21 -25.60 -11.16 5.36
C THR A 21 -26.11 -9.88 6.05
N LEU A 22 -26.06 -8.73 5.36
CA LEU A 22 -26.50 -7.44 5.89
C LEU A 22 -28.04 -7.29 5.92
N LEU A 23 -28.77 -7.98 5.04
CA LEU A 23 -30.22 -7.92 4.95
C LEU A 23 -30.95 -8.79 5.99
N HIS A 24 -30.34 -9.86 6.51
CA HIS A 24 -31.02 -10.82 7.40
C HIS A 24 -30.85 -10.52 8.91
N HIS A 25 -29.86 -9.72 9.31
CA HIS A 25 -29.56 -9.42 10.71
C HIS A 25 -29.45 -7.91 10.91
N GLY A 26 -30.59 -7.24 11.15
CA GLY A 26 -30.62 -5.80 11.41
C GLY A 26 -29.55 -5.37 12.43
N HIS A 27 -28.58 -4.58 11.98
CA HIS A 27 -27.49 -3.86 12.69
C HIS A 27 -26.69 -4.54 13.83
N HIS A 28 -27.05 -5.71 14.32
CA HIS A 28 -26.35 -6.44 15.38
C HIS A 28 -25.73 -7.73 14.82
N LEU A 29 -24.47 -7.62 14.40
CA LEU A 29 -23.64 -8.78 14.07
C LEU A 29 -23.29 -9.52 15.36
N THR A 30 -23.60 -10.81 15.40
CA THR A 30 -23.18 -11.69 16.50
C THR A 30 -21.69 -12.02 16.39
N PRO A 31 -21.06 -12.52 17.47
CA PRO A 31 -19.71 -13.08 17.39
C PRO A 31 -19.58 -14.18 16.33
N ALA A 32 -20.64 -14.96 16.09
CA ALA A 32 -20.68 -15.98 15.06
C ALA A 32 -20.64 -15.37 13.64
N ASP A 33 -21.39 -14.28 13.42
CA ASP A 33 -21.40 -13.57 12.13
C ASP A 33 -20.04 -12.93 11.83
N LEU A 34 -19.39 -12.35 12.84
CA LEU A 34 -18.05 -11.80 12.70
C LEU A 34 -17.02 -12.88 12.37
N ALA A 35 -17.12 -14.05 13.01
CA ALA A 35 -16.26 -15.19 12.72
C ALA A 35 -16.49 -15.74 11.31
N ALA A 36 -17.74 -15.83 10.85
CA ALA A 36 -18.08 -16.23 9.49
C ALA A 36 -17.53 -15.25 8.45
N ARG A 37 -17.70 -13.95 8.69
CA ARG A 37 -17.15 -12.88 7.85
C ARG A 37 -15.62 -12.92 7.78
N ARG A 38 -14.96 -13.19 8.91
CA ARG A 38 -13.50 -13.34 8.95
C ARG A 38 -13.03 -14.52 8.09
N ARG A 39 -13.70 -15.68 8.17
CA ARG A 39 -13.38 -16.84 7.33
C ARG A 39 -13.53 -16.54 5.84
N LEU A 40 -14.58 -15.81 5.46
CA LEU A 40 -14.79 -15.40 4.07
C LEU A 40 -13.68 -14.47 3.57
N VAL A 41 -13.27 -13.49 4.40
CA VAL A 41 -12.15 -12.60 4.07
C VAL A 41 -10.83 -13.37 3.95
N ASP A 42 -10.58 -14.32 4.85
CA ASP A 42 -9.36 -15.13 4.83
C ASP A 42 -9.33 -16.08 3.60
N GLU A 43 -10.48 -16.62 3.19
CA GLU A 43 -10.61 -17.41 1.95
C GLU A 43 -10.40 -16.58 0.70
N ALA A 44 -11.05 -15.41 0.60
CA ALA A 44 -10.83 -14.48 -0.50
C ALA A 44 -9.36 -14.09 -0.63
N ARG A 45 -8.68 -13.84 0.50
CA ARG A 45 -7.24 -13.55 0.52
C ARG A 45 -6.39 -14.71 0.01
N ARG A 46 -6.76 -15.97 0.28
CA ARG A 46 -6.06 -17.16 -0.26
C ARG A 46 -6.20 -17.29 -1.76
N GLN A 47 -7.32 -16.81 -2.31
CA GLN A 47 -7.61 -16.88 -3.74
C GLN A 47 -6.99 -15.71 -4.54
N LEU A 48 -6.62 -14.62 -3.88
CA LEU A 48 -5.90 -13.52 -4.51
C LEU A 48 -4.45 -13.91 -4.79
N THR A 49 -4.06 -13.90 -6.06
CA THR A 49 -2.63 -13.97 -6.44
C THR A 49 -1.94 -12.70 -5.93
N PRO A 50 -0.90 -12.80 -5.09
CA PRO A 50 -0.09 -11.64 -4.74
C PRO A 50 0.49 -11.04 -6.01
N ILE A 51 0.35 -9.73 -6.20
CA ILE A 51 1.09 -9.03 -7.26
C ILE A 51 2.58 -9.22 -6.91
N PRO A 52 3.39 -9.87 -7.76
CA PRO A 52 4.81 -9.98 -7.50
C PRO A 52 5.40 -8.58 -7.28
N PRO A 53 6.27 -8.37 -6.28
CA PRO A 53 6.85 -7.05 -6.02
C PRO A 53 7.54 -6.46 -7.26
N ASP A 54 8.08 -7.32 -8.13
CA ASP A 54 8.75 -6.93 -9.38
C ASP A 54 7.79 -6.68 -10.56
N ALA A 55 6.48 -6.89 -10.38
CA ALA A 55 5.48 -6.63 -11.42
C ALA A 55 4.91 -5.20 -11.35
N ALA A 56 5.18 -4.46 -10.28
CA ALA A 56 4.84 -3.05 -10.22
C ALA A 56 5.82 -2.24 -11.09
N PRO A 57 5.34 -1.28 -11.90
CA PRO A 57 6.23 -0.41 -12.64
C PRO A 57 7.14 0.33 -11.67
N LYS A 58 8.43 0.40 -12.00
CA LYS A 58 9.40 1.16 -11.22
C LYS A 58 8.99 2.64 -11.22
N ILE A 59 9.19 3.29 -10.09
CA ILE A 59 8.96 4.72 -9.94
C ILE A 59 10.26 5.44 -9.56
N GLU A 60 10.32 6.71 -9.92
CA GLU A 60 11.30 7.67 -9.43
C GLU A 60 10.58 8.76 -8.65
N VAL A 61 11.19 9.21 -7.55
CA VAL A 61 10.72 10.33 -6.75
C VAL A 61 11.56 11.54 -7.10
N VAL A 62 10.91 12.63 -7.51
CA VAL A 62 11.60 13.84 -7.98
C VAL A 62 11.04 15.09 -7.32
N CYS A 63 11.85 16.15 -7.30
CA CYS A 63 11.41 17.48 -6.91
C CYS A 63 10.36 17.98 -7.89
N HIS A 64 9.20 18.40 -7.39
CA HIS A 64 8.14 18.97 -8.22
C HIS A 64 8.60 20.21 -9.01
N SER A 65 9.46 21.03 -8.39
CA SER A 65 9.86 22.33 -8.93
C SER A 65 10.91 22.23 -10.04
N CYS A 66 11.99 21.46 -9.84
CA CYS A 66 13.09 21.36 -10.79
C CYS A 66 13.13 20.03 -11.55
N GLY A 67 12.39 19.02 -11.11
CA GLY A 67 12.41 17.68 -11.69
C GLY A 67 13.63 16.83 -11.32
N SER A 68 14.52 17.33 -10.47
CA SER A 68 15.71 16.56 -10.04
C SER A 68 15.32 15.34 -9.19
N PRO A 69 15.99 14.20 -9.38
CA PRO A 69 15.88 13.04 -8.50
C PRO A 69 16.75 13.15 -7.24
N ASP A 70 17.57 14.19 -7.11
CA ASP A 70 18.41 14.41 -5.93
C ASP A 70 17.58 15.03 -4.79
N VAL A 71 16.80 14.16 -4.14
CA VAL A 71 15.80 14.51 -3.13
C VAL A 71 15.85 13.58 -1.92
N GLY A 72 15.49 14.14 -0.76
CA GLY A 72 15.46 13.44 0.52
C GLY A 72 14.15 13.65 1.28
N ARG A 73 13.90 12.78 2.26
CA ARG A 73 12.87 12.95 3.28
C ARG A 73 13.52 13.14 4.64
N ASP A 74 12.94 13.99 5.46
CA ASP A 74 13.34 14.06 6.86
C ASP A 74 13.01 12.76 7.57
N ALA A 75 13.94 12.31 8.41
CA ALA A 75 13.76 11.14 9.23
C ALA A 75 14.43 11.31 10.59
N THR A 76 13.92 10.59 11.59
CA THR A 76 14.68 10.39 12.82
C THR A 76 15.76 9.34 12.62
N ALA A 77 16.90 9.52 13.29
CA ALA A 77 17.88 8.48 13.49
C ALA A 77 17.90 8.10 14.98
N LYS A 78 17.98 6.80 15.28
CA LYS A 78 18.06 6.28 16.65
C LYS A 78 19.41 5.63 16.86
N TRP A 79 20.03 5.90 17.99
CA TRP A 79 21.28 5.25 18.35
C TRP A 79 21.01 3.82 18.83
N ASP A 80 21.54 2.84 18.11
CA ASP A 80 21.58 1.45 18.55
C ASP A 80 22.83 1.24 19.43
N THR A 81 22.60 1.07 20.73
CA THR A 81 23.69 0.82 21.69
C THR A 81 24.37 -0.53 21.54
N ALA A 82 23.68 -1.55 21.02
CA ALA A 82 24.27 -2.87 20.83
C ALA A 82 25.23 -2.87 19.63
N ASN A 83 24.80 -2.25 18.54
CA ASN A 83 25.58 -2.19 17.30
C ASN A 83 26.45 -0.94 17.18
N GLN A 84 26.32 0.03 18.09
CA GLN A 84 27.04 1.32 18.10
C GLN A 84 26.92 2.05 16.76
N THR A 85 25.69 2.07 16.22
CA THR A 85 25.37 2.65 14.92
C THR A 85 24.09 3.47 15.00
N TRP A 86 23.90 4.37 14.03
CA TRP A 86 22.65 5.09 13.85
C TRP A 86 21.74 4.28 12.92
N ASP A 87 20.55 3.95 13.42
CA ASP A 87 19.51 3.30 12.63
C ASP A 87 18.47 4.31 12.16
N LEU A 88 18.00 4.14 10.92
CA LEU A 88 16.90 4.94 10.40
C LEU A 88 15.61 4.62 11.17
N GLY A 89 15.03 5.66 11.75
CA GLY A 89 13.76 5.60 12.46
C GLY A 89 12.59 5.95 11.55
N THR A 90 11.67 6.75 12.08
CA THR A 90 10.50 7.22 11.34
C THR A 90 10.90 8.22 10.26
N VAL A 91 10.46 7.97 9.03
CA VAL A 91 10.50 8.91 7.91
C VAL A 91 9.23 9.77 7.94
N TYR A 92 9.37 11.07 7.76
CA TYR A 92 8.30 12.05 7.74
C TYR A 92 7.97 12.52 6.32
N ASP A 93 6.93 13.32 6.20
CA ASP A 93 6.40 13.86 4.95
C ASP A 93 7.06 15.19 4.51
N GLN A 94 8.00 15.72 5.29
CA GLN A 94 8.85 16.83 4.86
C GLN A 94 9.83 16.34 3.79
N GLY A 95 9.85 17.02 2.64
CA GLY A 95 10.76 16.73 1.54
C GLY A 95 11.82 17.81 1.38
N PHE A 96 13.00 17.44 0.90
CA PHE A 96 14.11 18.34 0.61
C PHE A 96 14.66 18.01 -0.79
N CYS A 97 15.10 19.03 -1.51
CA CYS A 97 15.80 18.87 -2.79
C CYS A 97 17.20 19.47 -2.68
N GLU A 98 18.22 18.66 -2.99
CA GLU A 98 19.63 19.07 -2.90
C GLU A 98 19.97 20.12 -3.98
N ASP A 99 19.46 19.93 -5.21
CA ASP A 99 19.68 20.87 -6.31
C ASP A 99 19.01 22.24 -6.08
N CYS A 100 17.83 22.25 -5.46
CA CYS A 100 17.17 23.48 -5.03
C CYS A 100 17.73 24.03 -3.71
N ASN A 101 18.46 23.20 -2.97
CA ASN A 101 18.97 23.45 -1.63
C ASN A 101 17.88 24.00 -0.68
N GLY A 102 16.77 23.27 -0.59
CA GLY A 102 15.62 23.69 0.21
C GLY A 102 14.47 22.70 0.27
N ASP A 103 13.46 23.06 1.06
CA ASP A 103 12.21 22.32 1.19
C ASP A 103 11.54 22.10 -0.16
N ALA A 104 11.04 20.89 -0.39
CA ALA A 104 10.49 20.48 -1.67
C ALA A 104 9.23 19.62 -1.52
N VAL A 105 8.28 19.88 -2.42
CA VAL A 105 7.21 18.92 -2.71
C VAL A 105 7.80 17.84 -3.60
N LEU A 106 7.70 16.59 -3.17
CA LEU A 106 8.18 15.43 -3.92
C LEU A 106 7.01 14.75 -4.62
N ILE A 107 7.21 14.36 -5.89
CA ILE A 107 6.21 13.66 -6.71
C ILE A 107 6.78 12.37 -7.27
N GLU A 108 5.93 11.37 -7.42
CA GLU A 108 6.27 10.09 -8.05
C GLU A 108 6.02 10.16 -9.56
N ARG A 109 6.91 9.54 -10.34
CA ARG A 109 6.77 9.33 -11.78
C ARG A 109 7.20 7.92 -12.13
N THR A 110 6.72 7.38 -13.25
CA THR A 110 7.22 6.10 -13.77
C THR A 110 8.69 6.28 -14.15
N ALA A 111 9.55 5.38 -13.67
CA ALA A 111 10.95 5.35 -14.08
C ALA A 111 11.02 4.83 -15.52
N GLU A 112 11.70 5.55 -16.41
CA GLU A 112 11.99 5.05 -17.75
C GLU A 112 13.07 3.96 -17.65
N ASP A 113 12.91 2.86 -18.39
CA ASP A 113 13.93 1.82 -18.48
C ASP A 113 15.15 2.41 -19.21
N GLY A 114 16.20 2.76 -18.44
CA GLY A 114 17.48 3.26 -18.94
C GLY A 114 18.32 2.23 -19.68
#